data_AF-A0A381KK59-F1
#
_entry.id   AF-A0A381KK59-F1
#
_cell.length_a   1.000
_cell.length_b   1.000
_cell.length_c   1.000
_cell.angle_alpha   90.00
_cell.angle_beta   90.00
_cell.angle_gamma   90.00
#
_symmetry.space_group_name_H-M   'P 1'
#
loop_
_entity.id
_entity.type
_entity.pdbx_description
1 polymer ?
#
loop_
_entity_poly.entity_id
_entity_poly.type
_entity_poly.pdbx_seq_one_letter_code
_entity_poly.pdbx_strand_id
1 'polypeptide(L)'
;MSVKDEINKLIETINYHNERYYNQDSPEISDYEYDKLMKELISLEEEHPELKRIDSPTNRVGGKPLDKFNQIVHKTPMLSLSNAFSEQDLRDFDKRVQEYVGENVEYVVEFKIDGLSVGLTYNNGEFEKGATRGDGVVGEDISQNLMTVKSIPLKINDKKN
;
A
#
# COMPACT_ATOMS: atom_id res chain seq x y z
N MET A 1 -22.56 6.17 23.45
CA MET A 1 -21.58 5.49 22.57
C MET A 1 -20.45 5.03 23.47
N SER A 2 -19.90 3.84 23.26
CA SER A 2 -18.75 3.39 24.03
C SER A 2 -17.47 4.07 23.52
N VAL A 3 -16.41 4.13 24.34
CA VAL A 3 -15.10 4.65 23.92
C VAL A 3 -14.58 3.89 22.70
N LYS A 4 -14.85 2.57 22.63
CA LYS A 4 -14.52 1.74 21.46
C LYS A 4 -15.23 2.21 20.18
N ASP A 5 -16.49 2.61 20.27
CA ASP A 5 -17.24 3.10 19.10
C ASP A 5 -16.70 4.45 18.62
N GLU A 6 -16.26 5.30 19.54
CA GLU A 6 -15.65 6.60 19.25
C GLU A 6 -14.29 6.45 18.57
N ILE A 7 -13.41 5.59 19.10
CA ILE A 7 -12.13 5.23 18.47
C ILE A 7 -12.37 4.69 17.05
N ASN A 8 -13.32 3.76 16.88
CA ASN A 8 -13.63 3.20 15.56
C ASN A 8 -14.10 4.28 14.57
N LYS A 9 -14.97 5.18 15.01
CA LYS A 9 -15.48 6.26 14.18
C LYS A 9 -14.37 7.23 13.78
N LEU A 10 -13.47 7.58 14.70
CA LEU A 10 -12.31 8.43 14.42
C LEU A 10 -11.38 7.75 13.40
N ILE A 11 -11.06 6.47 13.59
CA ILE A 11 -10.24 5.70 12.65
C ILE A 11 -10.88 5.70 11.25
N GLU A 12 -12.17 5.41 11.15
CA GLU A 12 -12.89 5.41 9.87
C GLU A 12 -12.89 6.80 9.20
N THR A 13 -13.17 7.85 9.98
CA THR A 13 -13.21 9.24 9.50
C THR A 13 -11.83 9.69 8.98
N ILE A 14 -10.77 9.44 9.76
CA ILE A 14 -9.41 9.82 9.40
C ILE A 14 -8.92 9.03 8.19
N ASN A 15 -9.20 7.72 8.13
CA ASN A 15 -8.84 6.90 6.97
C ASN A 15 -9.56 7.34 5.70
N TYR A 16 -10.83 7.73 5.80
CA TYR A 16 -11.57 8.31 4.68
C TYR A 16 -10.92 9.61 4.17
N HIS A 17 -10.52 10.52 5.07
CA HIS A 17 -9.83 11.75 4.66
C HIS A 17 -8.42 11.50 4.12
N ASN A 18 -7.71 10.51 4.65
CA ASN A 18 -6.42 10.08 4.10
C ASN A 18 -6.57 9.58 2.66
N GLU A 19 -7.59 8.75 2.38
CA GLU A 19 -7.88 8.27 1.02
C GLU A 19 -8.14 9.45 0.07
N ARG A 20 -8.96 10.41 0.51
CA ARG A 20 -9.28 11.62 -0.26
C ARG A 20 -8.06 12.49 -0.54
N TYR A 21 -7.20 12.67 0.45
CA TYR A 21 -6.01 13.51 0.36
C TYR A 21 -4.91 12.85 -0.48
N TYR A 22 -4.56 11.59 -0.22
CA TYR A 22 -3.37 10.96 -0.83
C TYR A 22 -3.65 10.22 -2.14
N ASN A 23 -4.86 9.69 -2.32
CA ASN A 23 -5.17 8.83 -3.47
C ASN A 23 -6.13 9.48 -4.47
N GLN A 24 -6.98 10.40 -4.03
CA GLN A 24 -7.99 11.04 -4.88
C GLN A 24 -7.69 12.51 -5.21
N ASP A 25 -6.64 13.09 -4.62
CA ASP A 25 -6.26 14.51 -4.78
C ASP A 25 -7.46 15.47 -4.57
N SER A 26 -8.33 15.14 -3.61
CA SER A 26 -9.60 15.83 -3.36
C SER A 26 -9.90 15.96 -1.86
N PRO A 27 -9.07 16.70 -1.10
CA PRO A 27 -9.25 16.89 0.33
C PRO A 27 -10.55 17.63 0.67
N GLU A 28 -11.28 17.14 1.69
CA GLU A 28 -12.55 17.73 2.13
C GLU A 28 -12.44 18.56 3.42
N ILE A 29 -11.35 18.39 4.17
CA ILE A 29 -11.08 19.08 5.43
C ILE A 29 -9.70 19.74 5.36
N SER A 30 -9.52 20.79 6.16
CA SER A 30 -8.23 21.45 6.32
C SER A 30 -7.25 20.61 7.17
N ASP A 31 -5.96 20.88 7.03
CA ASP A 31 -4.91 20.27 7.86
C ASP A 31 -5.16 20.47 9.36
N TYR A 32 -5.71 21.62 9.76
CA TYR A 32 -6.06 21.91 11.14
C TYR A 32 -7.16 20.98 11.69
N GLU A 33 -8.20 20.73 10.88
CA GLU A 33 -9.28 19.82 11.25
C GLU A 33 -8.78 18.38 11.33
N TYR A 34 -7.94 17.98 10.38
CA TYR A 34 -7.28 16.67 10.39
C TYR A 34 -6.43 16.48 11.66
N ASP A 35 -5.57 17.45 11.99
CA ASP A 35 -4.71 17.42 13.16
C ASP A 35 -5.51 17.32 14.47
N LYS A 36 -6.68 17.97 14.52
CA LYS A 36 -7.57 17.87 15.68
C LYS A 36 -8.13 16.46 15.85
N LEU A 37 -8.65 15.85 14.77
CA LEU A 37 -9.12 14.46 14.79
C LEU A 37 -7.98 13.51 15.18
N MET A 38 -6.77 13.79 14.68
CA MET A 38 -5.62 12.94 14.96
C MET A 38 -5.19 13.00 16.42
N LYS A 39 -5.13 14.20 17.00
CA LYS A 39 -4.83 14.38 18.43
C LYS A 39 -5.85 13.69 19.34
N GLU A 40 -7.13 13.77 18.98
CA GLU A 40 -8.21 13.11 19.71
C GLU A 40 -8.05 11.59 19.71
N LEU A 41 -7.81 10.99 18.54
CA LEU A 41 -7.57 9.55 18.43
C LEU A 41 -6.31 9.10 19.19
N ILE A 42 -5.22 9.88 19.14
CA ILE A 42 -4.00 9.58 19.92
C ILE A 42 -4.31 9.54 21.42
N SER A 43 -5.01 10.55 21.94
CA SER A 43 -5.36 10.62 23.36
C SER A 43 -6.18 9.40 23.80
N LEU A 44 -7.19 9.03 23.01
CA LEU A 44 -8.05 7.89 23.32
C LEU A 44 -7.29 6.56 23.28
N GLU A 45 -6.36 6.38 22.34
CA GLU A 45 -5.55 5.16 22.25
C GLU A 45 -4.45 5.08 23.33
N GLU A 46 -3.96 6.22 23.81
CA GLU A 46 -3.06 6.29 24.97
C GLU A 46 -3.78 5.95 26.28
N GLU A 47 -5.02 6.41 26.44
CA GLU A 47 -5.87 6.10 27.59
C GLU A 47 -6.40 4.65 27.57
N HIS A 48 -6.62 4.10 26.37
CA HIS A 48 -7.19 2.76 26.15
C HIS A 48 -6.33 1.91 25.19
N PRO A 49 -5.11 1.54 25.58
CA PRO A 49 -4.18 0.80 24.72
C PRO A 49 -4.74 -0.56 24.27
N GLU A 50 -5.64 -1.17 25.05
CA GLU A 50 -6.33 -2.42 24.72
C GLU A 50 -7.32 -2.31 23.55
N LEU A 51 -7.74 -1.08 23.21
CA LEU A 51 -8.67 -0.79 22.12
C LEU A 51 -7.94 -0.37 20.82
N LYS A 52 -6.63 -0.20 20.87
CA LYS A 52 -5.83 0.23 19.72
C LYS A 52 -5.86 -0.82 18.61
N ARG A 53 -6.30 -0.41 17.42
CA ARG A 53 -6.38 -1.28 16.24
C ARG A 53 -5.07 -1.25 15.46
N ILE A 54 -4.77 -2.36 14.76
CA ILE A 54 -3.60 -2.45 13.89
C ILE A 54 -3.69 -1.48 12.70
N ASP A 55 -4.89 -1.26 12.17
CA ASP A 55 -5.17 -0.36 11.05
C ASP A 55 -5.40 1.10 11.45
N SER A 56 -5.12 1.45 12.72
CA SER A 56 -5.20 2.82 13.19
C SER A 56 -4.18 3.71 12.47
N PRO A 57 -4.56 4.92 12.01
CA PRO A 57 -3.64 5.86 11.38
C PRO A 57 -2.52 6.33 12.33
N THR A 58 -2.67 6.20 13.64
CA THR A 58 -1.58 6.51 14.61
C THR A 58 -0.40 5.56 14.49
N ASN A 59 -0.59 4.34 13.97
CA ASN A 59 0.48 3.37 13.76
C ASN A 59 1.40 3.72 12.58
N ARG A 60 1.03 4.73 11.77
CA ARG A 60 1.83 5.18 10.63
C ARG A 60 3.05 6.00 11.03
N VAL A 61 3.12 6.49 12.27
CA VAL A 61 4.28 7.25 12.75
C VAL A 61 5.42 6.28 13.01
N GLY A 62 6.53 6.46 12.29
CA GLY A 62 7.72 5.62 12.43
C GLY A 62 8.17 5.53 13.90
N GLY A 63 8.45 4.31 14.34
CA GLY A 63 8.89 4.02 15.71
C GLY A 63 10.42 3.99 15.85
N LYS A 64 10.91 3.13 16.74
CA LYS A 64 12.35 2.88 16.88
C LYS A 64 12.92 2.27 15.59
N PRO A 65 14.13 2.67 15.15
CA PRO A 65 14.81 2.02 14.04
C PRO A 65 14.94 0.50 14.27
N LEU A 66 14.77 -0.28 13.21
CA LEU A 66 15.07 -1.70 13.24
C LEU A 66 16.58 -1.93 13.19
N ASP A 67 17.06 -2.93 13.94
CA ASP A 67 18.48 -3.31 13.92
C ASP A 67 18.90 -3.95 12.59
N LYS A 68 17.95 -4.60 11.90
CA LYS A 68 18.14 -5.24 10.60
C LYS A 68 16.80 -5.52 9.91
N PHE A 69 16.84 -5.70 8.59
CA PHE A 69 15.72 -6.26 7.84
C PHE A 69 15.80 -7.79 7.82
N ASN A 70 14.66 -8.45 7.97
CA ASN A 70 14.54 -9.90 7.81
C ASN A 70 14.29 -10.23 6.35
N GLN A 71 14.65 -11.44 5.92
CA GLN A 71 14.34 -11.91 4.57
C GLN A 71 12.89 -12.41 4.49
N ILE A 72 12.21 -12.10 3.39
CA ILE A 72 10.90 -12.62 3.04
C ILE A 72 10.98 -13.34 1.71
N VAL A 73 10.48 -14.57 1.67
CA VAL A 73 10.25 -15.31 0.42
C VAL A 73 8.91 -14.87 -0.16
N HIS A 74 8.94 -14.41 -1.41
CA HIS A 74 7.74 -14.02 -2.13
C HIS A 74 6.88 -15.24 -2.43
N LYS A 75 5.59 -15.17 -2.11
CA LYS A 75 4.62 -16.25 -2.41
C LYS A 75 4.52 -16.52 -3.92
N THR A 76 4.70 -15.47 -4.71
CA THR A 76 4.76 -15.54 -6.17
C THR A 76 5.97 -14.72 -6.61
N PRO A 77 6.85 -15.25 -7.48
CA PRO A 77 8.04 -14.53 -7.91
C PRO A 77 7.69 -13.16 -8.52
N MET A 78 8.40 -12.12 -8.09
CA MET A 78 8.33 -10.77 -8.64
C MET A 78 9.23 -10.66 -9.88
N LEU A 79 8.65 -10.92 -11.05
CA LEU A 79 9.36 -10.91 -12.32
C LEU A 79 9.83 -9.51 -12.73
N SER A 80 10.89 -9.47 -13.53
CA SER A 80 11.29 -8.26 -14.28
C SER A 80 10.71 -8.29 -15.69
N LEU A 81 10.55 -7.12 -16.30
CA LEU A 81 10.16 -7.00 -17.70
C LEU A 81 11.38 -6.91 -18.61
N SER A 82 11.27 -7.46 -19.82
CA SER A 82 12.24 -7.21 -20.89
C SER A 82 12.13 -5.76 -21.39
N ASN A 83 13.23 -5.21 -21.88
CA ASN A 83 13.27 -3.85 -22.40
C ASN A 83 13.07 -3.82 -23.92
N ALA A 84 12.56 -2.69 -24.41
CA ALA A 84 12.52 -2.30 -25.82
C ALA A 84 13.08 -0.88 -25.92
N PHE A 85 13.98 -0.63 -26.87
CA PHE A 85 14.66 0.67 -27.02
C PHE A 85 14.33 1.36 -28.34
N SER A 86 13.65 0.66 -29.24
CA SER A 86 13.22 1.17 -30.54
C SER A 86 11.77 0.82 -30.82
N GLU A 87 11.18 1.53 -31.79
CA GLU A 87 9.86 1.19 -32.32
C GLU A 87 9.82 -0.23 -32.90
N GLN A 88 10.91 -0.68 -33.53
CA GLN A 88 10.98 -2.02 -34.10
C GLN A 88 10.93 -3.10 -33.02
N ASP A 89 11.61 -2.90 -31.88
CA ASP A 89 11.55 -3.85 -30.75
C ASP A 89 10.12 -4.07 -30.26
N LEU A 90 9.31 -3.00 -30.24
CA LEU A 90 7.89 -3.05 -29.86
C LEU A 90 7.05 -3.77 -30.92
N ARG A 91 7.28 -3.51 -32.21
CA ARG A 91 6.62 -4.22 -33.31
C ARG A 91 6.93 -5.71 -33.31
N ASP A 92 8.17 -6.06 -33.01
CA ASP A 92 8.60 -7.46 -32.91
C ASP A 92 8.01 -8.15 -31.67
N PHE A 93 7.87 -7.42 -30.56
CA PHE A 93 7.15 -7.90 -29.38
C PHE A 93 5.68 -8.17 -29.69
N ASP A 94 4.97 -7.23 -30.31
CA ASP A 94 3.57 -7.39 -30.71
C ASP A 94 3.38 -8.59 -31.64
N LYS A 95 4.24 -8.73 -32.65
CA LYS A 95 4.23 -9.89 -33.55
C LYS A 95 4.35 -11.21 -32.79
N ARG A 96 5.30 -11.34 -31.86
CA ARG A 96 5.46 -12.55 -31.03
C ARG A 96 4.19 -12.80 -30.22
N VAL A 97 3.62 -11.77 -29.59
CA VAL A 97 2.39 -11.93 -28.80
C VAL A 97 1.27 -12.48 -29.68
N GLN A 98 1.03 -11.88 -30.86
CA GLN A 98 -0.02 -12.33 -31.78
C GLN A 98 0.18 -13.77 -32.27
N GLU A 99 1.43 -14.20 -32.48
CA GLU A 99 1.76 -15.60 -32.81
C GLU A 99 1.34 -16.58 -31.70
N TYR A 100 1.36 -16.16 -30.43
CA TYR A 100 1.00 -17.01 -29.29
C TYR A 100 -0.48 -16.93 -28.91
N VAL A 101 -1.12 -15.76 -29.00
CA VAL A 101 -2.47 -15.53 -28.46
C VAL A 101 -3.54 -15.27 -29.53
N GLY A 102 -3.14 -15.05 -30.79
CA GLY A 102 -4.02 -14.70 -31.89
C GLY A 102 -4.08 -13.21 -32.19
N GLU A 103 -4.98 -12.82 -33.11
CA GLU A 103 -5.15 -11.44 -33.56
C GLU A 103 -6.01 -10.59 -32.60
N ASN A 104 -5.97 -9.26 -32.77
CA ASN A 104 -6.72 -8.27 -31.97
C ASN A 104 -6.34 -8.23 -30.48
N VAL A 105 -5.04 -8.17 -30.21
CA VAL A 105 -4.50 -8.04 -28.85
C VAL A 105 -4.71 -6.62 -28.33
N GLU A 106 -5.28 -6.50 -27.14
CA GLU A 106 -5.36 -5.24 -26.41
C GLU A 106 -4.18 -5.12 -25.44
N TYR A 107 -3.53 -3.95 -25.45
CA TYR A 107 -2.41 -3.64 -24.55
C TYR A 107 -2.82 -2.60 -23.52
N VAL A 108 -2.53 -2.89 -22.25
CA VAL A 108 -2.54 -1.88 -21.19
C VAL A 108 -1.17 -1.21 -21.19
N VAL A 109 -1.16 0.11 -21.31
CA VAL A 109 0.08 0.91 -21.35
C VAL A 109 0.15 1.76 -20.09
N GLU A 110 1.21 1.57 -19.31
CA GLU A 110 1.46 2.28 -18.06
C GLU A 110 2.82 2.99 -18.11
N PHE A 111 2.93 4.11 -17.39
CA PHE A 111 4.23 4.75 -17.21
C PHE A 111 5.15 3.87 -16.35
N LYS A 112 6.37 3.63 -16.83
CA LYS A 112 7.40 2.96 -16.03
C LYS A 112 7.92 3.92 -14.96
N ILE A 113 7.43 3.78 -13.73
CA ILE A 113 7.92 4.55 -12.58
C ILE A 113 9.33 4.07 -12.22
N ASP A 114 10.27 5.01 -12.12
CA ASP A 114 11.65 4.73 -11.71
C ASP A 114 11.78 4.87 -10.20
N GLY A 115 11.76 3.73 -9.51
CA GLY A 115 11.76 3.66 -8.05
C GLY A 115 12.07 2.25 -7.56
N LEU A 116 11.68 1.96 -6.32
CA LEU A 116 11.87 0.63 -5.72
C LEU A 116 10.60 -0.21 -5.85
N SER A 117 10.71 -1.38 -6.48
CA SER A 117 9.59 -2.34 -6.53
C SER A 117 9.38 -2.99 -5.16
N VAL A 118 8.15 -2.93 -4.67
CA VAL A 118 7.72 -3.51 -3.39
C VAL A 118 6.48 -4.38 -3.59
N GLY A 119 6.37 -5.46 -2.83
CA GLY A 119 5.18 -6.30 -2.76
C GLY A 119 4.44 -6.04 -1.44
N LEU A 120 3.12 -5.91 -1.49
CA LEU A 120 2.24 -5.75 -0.33
C LEU A 120 1.34 -6.97 -0.19
N THR A 121 1.29 -7.59 0.97
CA THR A 121 0.38 -8.69 1.28
C THR A 121 -0.70 -8.21 2.24
N TYR A 122 -1.95 -8.43 1.86
CA TYR A 122 -3.11 -8.19 2.72
C TYR A 122 -3.74 -9.54 3.08
N ASN A 123 -4.13 -9.70 4.33
CA ASN A 123 -4.84 -10.88 4.83
C ASN A 123 -6.20 -10.42 5.39
N ASN A 124 -7.30 -10.94 4.85
CA ASN A 124 -8.67 -10.49 5.16
C ASN A 124 -8.85 -8.97 5.07
N GLY A 125 -8.21 -8.35 4.09
CA GLY A 125 -8.22 -6.92 3.87
C GLY A 125 -7.29 -6.10 4.78
N GLU A 126 -6.58 -6.69 5.74
CA GLU A 126 -5.62 -5.97 6.59
C GLU A 126 -4.20 -6.12 6.09
N PHE A 127 -3.42 -5.03 6.10
CA PHE A 127 -2.01 -5.05 5.71
C PHE A 127 -1.22 -5.96 6.66
N GLU A 128 -0.68 -7.05 6.12
CA GLU A 128 0.04 -8.06 6.91
C GLU A 128 1.56 -7.84 6.84
N LYS A 129 2.07 -7.64 5.62
CA LYS A 129 3.52 -7.50 5.37
C LYS A 129 3.81 -6.81 4.05
N GLY A 130 4.97 -6.18 3.97
CA GLY A 130 5.49 -5.66 2.72
C GLY A 130 6.99 -5.91 2.58
N ALA A 131 7.40 -6.22 1.36
CA ALA A 131 8.77 -6.64 1.07
C ALA A 131 9.34 -5.95 -0.18
N THR A 132 10.65 -5.74 -0.20
CA THR A 132 11.35 -5.32 -1.42
C THR A 132 11.33 -6.45 -2.46
N ARG A 133 11.54 -6.12 -3.74
CA ARG A 133 11.69 -7.16 -4.78
C ARG A 133 12.87 -8.10 -4.51
N GLY A 134 14.01 -7.55 -4.09
CA GLY A 134 15.27 -8.28 -4.00
C GLY A 134 15.66 -8.93 -5.34
N ASP A 135 15.90 -10.24 -5.35
CA ASP A 135 16.21 -11.01 -6.55
C ASP A 135 14.97 -11.47 -7.34
N GLY A 136 13.77 -11.15 -6.84
CA GLY A 136 12.49 -11.59 -7.39
C GLY A 136 11.89 -12.81 -6.68
N VAL A 137 12.67 -13.56 -5.90
CA VAL A 137 12.22 -14.70 -5.08
C VAL A 137 12.30 -14.36 -3.59
N VAL A 138 13.38 -13.70 -3.17
CA VAL A 138 13.63 -13.27 -1.80
C VAL A 138 13.85 -11.77 -1.77
N GLY A 139 13.09 -11.11 -0.89
CA GLY A 139 13.22 -9.69 -0.58
C GLY A 139 13.51 -9.43 0.89
N GLU A 140 13.52 -8.16 1.26
CA GLU A 140 13.67 -7.68 2.63
C GLU A 140 12.31 -7.23 3.19
N ASP A 141 12.01 -7.61 4.42
CA ASP A 141 10.85 -7.14 5.17
C ASP A 141 11.00 -5.66 5.49
N ILE A 142 10.18 -4.83 4.84
CA ILE A 142 10.14 -3.38 5.02
C ILE A 142 8.73 -2.95 5.47
N SER A 143 7.99 -3.83 6.15
CA SER A 143 6.60 -3.59 6.56
C SER A 143 6.45 -2.32 7.39
N GLN A 144 7.35 -2.09 8.35
CA GLN A 144 7.35 -0.88 9.18
C GLN A 144 7.54 0.40 8.34
N ASN A 145 8.46 0.37 7.38
CA ASN A 145 8.70 1.49 6.46
C ASN A 145 7.47 1.76 5.60
N LEU A 146 6.85 0.71 5.05
CA LEU A 146 5.69 0.82 4.17
C LEU A 146 4.44 1.33 4.89
N MET A 147 4.26 1.01 6.18
CA MET A 147 3.17 1.59 6.99
C MET A 147 3.25 3.12 7.09
N THR A 148 4.46 3.69 7.01
CA THR A 148 4.67 5.14 7.01
C THR A 148 4.32 5.81 5.68
N VAL A 149 4.21 5.03 4.59
CA VAL A 149 3.81 5.55 3.27
C VAL A 149 2.30 5.78 3.26
N LYS A 150 1.92 7.05 3.26
CA LYS A 150 0.55 7.51 3.47
C LYS A 150 -0.44 7.02 2.40
N SER A 151 0.00 6.84 1.16
CA SER A 151 -0.84 6.31 0.06
C SER A 151 -1.07 4.80 0.15
N ILE A 152 -0.29 4.06 0.96
CA ILE A 152 -0.53 2.62 1.17
C ILE A 152 -1.63 2.47 2.23
N PRO A 153 -2.80 1.89 1.89
CA PRO A 153 -3.85 1.66 2.87
C PRO A 153 -3.43 0.57 3.87
N LEU A 154 -3.72 0.75 5.16
CA LEU A 154 -3.54 -0.32 6.15
C LEU A 154 -4.68 -1.34 6.12
N LYS A 155 -5.80 -0.96 5.50
CA LYS A 155 -6.97 -1.80 5.30
C LYS A 155 -7.60 -1.53 3.94
N ILE A 156 -7.87 -2.60 3.20
CA ILE A 156 -8.57 -2.59 1.92
C ILE A 156 -9.93 -3.28 2.08
N ASN A 157 -10.88 -2.88 1.24
CA ASN A 157 -12.16 -3.58 1.16
C ASN A 157 -11.94 -4.92 0.44
N ASP A 158 -11.79 -6.00 1.21
CA ASP A 158 -11.72 -7.37 0.71
C ASP A 158 -13.12 -7.89 0.35
N LYS A 159 -13.88 -7.11 -0.43
CA LYS A 159 -15.02 -7.65 -1.17
C LYS A 159 -14.44 -8.51 -2.28
N LYS A 160 -14.11 -9.75 -1.95
CA LYS A 160 -14.03 -10.83 -2.93
C LYS A 160 -15.39 -10.86 -3.64
N ASN A 161 -15.45 -10.26 -4.82
CA ASN A 161 -16.43 -10.62 -5.82
C ASN A 161 -16.04 -11.99 -6.38
#